data_AF-K3YU82-F1
#
_entry.id   AF-K3YU82-F1
#
_cell.length_a   1.000
_cell.length_b   1.000
_cell.length_c   1.000
_cell.angle_alpha   90.00
_cell.angle_beta   90.00
_cell.angle_gamma   90.00
#
_symmetry.space_group_name_H-M   'P 1'
#
loop_
_entity.id
_entity.type
_entity.pdbx_description
1 polymer ?
#
loop_
_entity_poly.entity_id
_entity_poly.type
_entity_poly.pdbx_seq_one_letter_code
_entity_poly.pdbx_strand_id
1 'polypeptide(L)'
;MATAASLSVNLPALTTHCHLCAVDGLLVLFHRITKAICLLDPLSNAVTEFPAISSIVATVPTREHHFAMFLRNNPSGVDGHSINGAGLDESTSPPTLVLCLRDNLSNFIFAKPGDAHWTLVNQGQAYHHSMMGRVLIHSLLSQGGRCYVASPEGSIFLVELGPLPQLVEIVNQRQRATREGANNQTELFTVGGVTGRIEVSEVDIAGRTLIPVRSLGRYAAFIGMTHCMLVSTRTFPSVVADAMYLGYHYQLSRKFSIYHPKSRKAEPPHEFGLEENHKVVPHARPCNLDQYLVCYVDRKHRLSGPCINHVAHYSIG
;
A
#
# COMPACT_ATOMS: atom_id res chain seq x y z
N MET A 1 -15.16 9.55 27.05
CA MET A 1 -13.81 9.94 26.62
C MET A 1 -12.91 8.73 26.79
N ALA A 2 -12.55 8.04 25.71
CA ALA A 2 -11.47 7.05 25.75
C ALA A 2 -10.18 7.83 25.51
N THR A 3 -9.34 7.96 26.52
CA THR A 3 -7.96 8.42 26.34
C THR A 3 -7.24 7.34 25.53
N ALA A 4 -6.79 7.68 24.33
CA ALA A 4 -5.90 6.80 23.58
C ALA A 4 -4.65 6.58 24.44
N ALA A 5 -4.48 5.38 24.98
CA ALA A 5 -3.28 5.02 25.72
C ALA A 5 -2.10 5.02 24.73
N SER A 6 -1.07 5.79 25.01
CA SER A 6 0.17 5.80 24.25
C SER A 6 1.28 5.13 25.06
N LEU A 7 2.12 4.36 24.37
CA LEU A 7 3.34 3.80 24.92
C LEU A 7 4.52 4.43 24.18
N SER A 8 5.46 4.98 24.95
CA SER A 8 6.74 5.44 24.40
C SER A 8 7.71 4.27 24.39
N VAL A 9 8.26 3.95 23.23
CA VAL A 9 9.21 2.85 23.04
C VAL A 9 10.49 3.40 22.43
N ASN A 10 11.64 2.99 22.97
CA ASN A 10 12.92 3.24 22.34
C ASN A 10 13.21 2.17 21.27
N LEU A 11 13.45 2.60 20.03
CA LEU A 11 13.65 1.74 18.86
C LEU A 11 15.06 1.96 18.28
N PRO A 12 16.11 1.39 18.89
CA PRO A 12 17.51 1.66 18.50
C PRO A 12 17.82 1.27 17.05
N ALA A 13 17.10 0.28 16.48
CA ALA A 13 17.24 -0.15 15.09
C ALA A 13 17.02 0.99 14.07
N LEU A 14 16.22 2.02 14.42
CA LEU A 14 15.92 3.13 13.52
C LEU A 14 17.10 4.09 13.29
N THR A 15 18.19 3.93 14.03
CA THR A 15 19.45 4.68 13.80
C THR A 15 20.13 4.29 12.49
N THR A 16 20.11 3.00 12.15
CA THR A 16 20.74 2.44 10.94
C THR A 16 19.72 2.06 9.87
N HIS A 17 18.44 1.95 10.24
CA HIS A 17 17.37 1.52 9.35
C HIS A 17 16.42 2.65 8.96
N CYS A 18 15.76 2.47 7.81
CA CYS A 18 14.60 3.23 7.38
C CYS A 18 13.34 2.41 7.67
N HIS A 19 12.30 3.06 8.20
CA HIS A 19 10.97 2.44 8.26
C HIS A 19 10.32 2.46 6.87
N LEU A 20 9.87 1.30 6.40
CA LEU A 20 9.14 1.15 5.13
C LEU A 20 7.63 1.11 5.38
N CYS A 21 7.15 0.15 6.16
CA CYS A 21 5.72 0.01 6.46
C CYS A 21 5.52 -0.85 7.71
N ALA A 22 4.28 -1.12 8.07
CA ALA A 22 3.94 -2.05 9.15
C ALA A 22 3.10 -3.21 8.60
N VAL A 23 3.28 -4.40 9.19
CA VAL A 23 2.54 -5.62 8.86
C VAL A 23 2.24 -6.38 10.15
N ASP A 24 0.96 -6.68 10.40
CA ASP A 24 0.48 -7.44 11.57
C ASP A 24 1.09 -7.01 12.92
N GLY A 25 1.30 -5.69 13.09
CA GLY A 25 1.87 -5.10 14.31
C GLY A 25 3.40 -5.00 14.34
N LEU A 26 4.09 -5.58 13.35
CA LEU A 26 5.54 -5.50 13.18
C LEU A 26 5.93 -4.34 12.25
N LEU A 27 7.10 -3.75 12.51
CA LEU A 27 7.69 -2.72 11.64
C LEU A 27 8.60 -3.39 10.60
N VAL A 28 8.38 -3.07 9.32
CA VAL A 28 9.25 -3.47 8.22
C VAL A 28 10.32 -2.41 8.05
N LEU A 29 11.57 -2.81 8.29
CA LEU A 29 12.72 -1.93 8.30
C LEU A 29 13.69 -2.30 7.18
N PHE A 30 14.37 -1.29 6.65
CA PHE A 30 15.36 -1.41 5.59
C PHE A 30 16.70 -0.85 6.06
N HIS A 31 17.73 -1.69 6.06
CA HIS A 31 19.07 -1.28 6.45
C HIS A 31 19.71 -0.44 5.34
N ARG A 32 20.13 0.79 5.66
CA ARG A 32 20.59 1.78 4.65
C ARG A 32 21.83 1.32 3.86
N ILE A 33 22.77 0.69 4.56
CA ILE A 33 24.06 0.22 4.00
C ILE A 33 23.94 -1.16 3.36
N THR A 34 23.61 -2.19 4.14
CA THR A 34 23.56 -3.59 3.67
C THR A 34 22.37 -3.90 2.75
N LYS A 35 21.37 -3.00 2.68
CA LYS A 35 20.13 -3.20 1.91
C LYS A 35 19.30 -4.41 2.38
N ALA A 36 19.57 -4.93 3.58
CA ALA A 36 18.80 -5.98 4.23
C ALA A 36 17.44 -5.47 4.69
N ILE A 37 16.48 -6.39 4.76
CA ILE A 37 15.16 -6.14 5.33
C ILE A 37 15.09 -6.86 6.68
N CYS A 38 14.44 -6.25 7.65
CA CYS A 38 14.09 -6.93 8.88
C CYS A 38 12.69 -6.55 9.36
N LEU A 39 12.09 -7.46 10.14
CA LEU A 39 10.90 -7.20 10.92
C LEU A 39 11.32 -6.90 12.34
N LEU A 40 10.81 -5.79 12.88
CA LEU A 40 10.99 -5.41 14.28
C LEU A 40 9.65 -5.48 14.99
N ASP A 41 9.58 -6.25 16.06
CA ASP A 41 8.50 -6.14 17.04
C ASP A 41 8.77 -4.91 17.92
N PRO A 42 7.95 -3.84 17.83
CA PRO A 42 8.18 -2.65 18.63
C PRO A 42 7.95 -2.87 20.12
N LEU A 43 7.23 -3.91 20.55
CA LEU A 43 6.96 -4.13 21.98
C LEU A 43 8.06 -4.95 22.65
N SER A 44 8.63 -5.92 21.94
CA SER A 44 9.69 -6.79 22.47
C SER A 44 11.11 -6.41 22.01
N ASN A 45 11.23 -5.54 21.01
CA ASN A 45 12.47 -5.28 20.26
C ASN A 45 13.06 -6.53 19.56
N ALA A 46 12.28 -7.59 19.40
CA ALA A 46 12.71 -8.76 18.65
C ALA A 46 12.88 -8.42 17.16
N VAL A 47 13.99 -8.86 16.57
CA VAL A 47 14.33 -8.62 15.16
C VAL A 47 14.37 -9.95 14.42
N THR A 48 13.71 -10.00 13.27
CA THR A 48 13.80 -11.11 12.32
C THR A 48 14.43 -10.61 11.03
N GLU A 49 15.55 -11.19 10.63
CA GLU A 49 16.31 -10.75 9.45
C GLU A 49 15.94 -11.52 8.19
N PHE A 50 16.03 -10.81 7.06
CA PHE A 50 15.79 -11.32 5.71
C PHE A 50 16.94 -10.91 4.78
N PRO A 51 17.08 -11.56 3.61
CA PRO A 51 18.11 -11.23 2.63
C PRO A 51 18.16 -9.76 2.21
N ALA A 52 19.32 -9.35 1.71
CA ALA A 52 19.45 -8.08 0.99
C ALA A 52 18.52 -8.05 -0.23
N ILE A 53 17.86 -6.91 -0.45
CA ILE A 53 16.90 -6.73 -1.56
C ILE A 53 17.55 -6.82 -2.95
N SER A 54 18.88 -6.70 -3.01
CA SER A 54 19.68 -6.91 -4.22
C SER A 54 19.72 -8.37 -4.68
N SER A 55 19.31 -9.30 -3.81
CA SER A 55 19.39 -10.73 -4.04
C SER A 55 18.03 -11.32 -4.39
N ILE A 56 17.63 -11.23 -5.67
CA ILE A 56 16.33 -11.71 -6.16
C ILE A 56 16.53 -12.81 -7.21
N VAL A 57 15.84 -13.93 -7.00
CA VAL A 57 15.78 -15.06 -7.92
C VAL A 57 14.38 -15.23 -8.50
N ALA A 58 14.29 -15.83 -9.68
CA ALA A 58 13.04 -16.11 -10.34
C ALA A 58 12.40 -17.41 -9.80
N THR A 59 11.07 -17.47 -9.75
CA THR A 59 10.37 -18.76 -9.63
C THR A 59 10.55 -19.55 -10.91
N VAL A 60 10.83 -20.85 -10.84
CA VAL A 60 10.95 -21.69 -12.05
C VAL A 60 9.56 -22.22 -12.44
N PRO A 61 9.09 -22.08 -13.71
CA PRO A 61 9.56 -21.16 -14.73
C PRO A 61 8.56 -20.00 -14.83
N THR A 62 8.87 -18.85 -14.22
CA THR A 62 8.62 -17.59 -14.93
C THR A 62 9.16 -17.82 -16.32
N ARG A 63 8.30 -17.71 -17.35
CA ARG A 63 8.79 -17.62 -18.73
C ARG A 63 9.99 -16.67 -18.69
N GLU A 64 11.16 -17.09 -19.19
CA GLU A 64 12.41 -16.30 -19.08
C GLU A 64 12.19 -14.82 -19.39
N HIS A 65 11.25 -14.55 -20.31
CA HIS A 65 10.76 -13.23 -20.65
C HIS A 65 10.28 -12.36 -19.47
N HIS A 66 9.58 -12.90 -18.47
CA HIS A 66 9.02 -12.14 -17.34
C HIS A 66 10.12 -11.69 -16.36
N PHE A 67 11.05 -12.60 -16.04
CA PHE A 67 12.23 -12.25 -15.23
C PHE A 67 13.20 -11.34 -16.00
N ALA A 68 13.41 -11.60 -17.29
CA ALA A 68 14.19 -10.72 -18.16
C ALA A 68 13.57 -9.32 -18.28
N MET A 69 12.24 -9.20 -18.36
CA MET A 69 11.56 -7.90 -18.31
C MET A 69 11.73 -7.22 -16.97
N PHE A 70 11.61 -7.95 -15.86
CA PHE A 70 11.87 -7.41 -14.52
C PHE A 70 13.27 -6.81 -14.42
N LEU A 71 14.30 -7.54 -14.84
CA LEU A 71 15.69 -7.06 -14.87
C LEU A 71 15.90 -5.91 -15.86
N ARG A 72 15.33 -6.00 -17.07
CA ARG A 72 15.42 -4.94 -18.09
C ARG A 72 14.80 -3.62 -17.62
N ASN A 73 13.68 -3.69 -16.90
CA ASN A 73 13.01 -2.52 -16.35
C ASN A 73 13.76 -1.95 -15.13
N ASN A 74 14.73 -2.70 -14.58
CA ASN A 74 15.47 -2.31 -13.41
C ASN A 74 16.97 -2.66 -13.49
N PRO A 75 17.71 -2.00 -14.39
CA PRO A 75 19.14 -2.27 -14.57
C PRO A 75 19.97 -1.95 -13.33
N SER A 76 19.46 -1.10 -12.42
CA SER A 76 20.15 -0.70 -11.18
C SER A 76 19.79 -1.56 -9.97
N GLY A 77 18.95 -2.59 -10.14
CA GLY A 77 18.49 -3.44 -9.04
C GLY A 77 17.40 -2.79 -8.18
N VAL A 78 16.75 -3.58 -7.33
CA VAL A 78 15.65 -3.10 -6.49
C VAL A 78 16.20 -2.23 -5.37
N ASP A 79 15.59 -1.06 -5.18
CA ASP A 79 15.90 -0.17 -4.07
C ASP A 79 14.78 -0.22 -3.02
N GLY A 80 15.11 0.07 -1.76
CA GLY A 80 14.15 0.12 -0.66
C GLY A 80 13.02 1.12 -0.92
N HIS A 81 13.27 2.18 -1.70
CA HIS A 81 12.25 3.15 -2.11
C HIS A 81 11.19 2.58 -3.05
N SER A 82 11.42 1.42 -3.68
CA SER A 82 10.45 0.76 -4.54
C SER A 82 9.48 -0.14 -3.76
N ILE A 83 9.73 -0.39 -2.47
CA ILE A 83 8.84 -1.19 -1.61
C ILE A 83 7.71 -0.27 -1.11
N ASN A 84 6.46 -0.72 -1.26
CA ASN A 84 5.30 0.07 -0.83
C ASN A 84 4.20 -0.75 -0.13
N GLY A 85 4.53 -1.93 0.34
CA GLY A 85 3.61 -2.75 1.10
C GLY A 85 4.28 -4.05 1.50
N ALA A 86 3.81 -4.59 2.61
CA ALA A 86 4.23 -5.89 3.10
C ALA A 86 3.01 -6.68 3.59
N GLY A 87 3.11 -7.99 3.51
CA GLY A 87 2.14 -8.94 4.05
C GLY A 87 2.87 -10.13 4.64
N LEU A 88 2.30 -10.73 5.68
CA LEU A 88 2.80 -11.97 6.25
C LEU A 88 1.88 -13.11 5.83
N ASP A 89 2.46 -14.11 5.18
CA ASP A 89 1.76 -15.33 4.84
C ASP A 89 2.12 -16.42 5.86
N GLU A 90 1.14 -16.83 6.64
CA GLU A 90 1.25 -17.85 7.68
C GLU A 90 0.95 -19.26 7.17
N SER A 91 0.66 -19.43 5.87
CA SER A 91 0.48 -20.77 5.30
C SER A 91 1.77 -21.59 5.24
N THR A 92 2.91 -20.95 5.53
CA THR A 92 4.20 -21.60 5.69
C THR A 92 4.69 -21.48 7.13
N SER A 93 5.54 -22.43 7.54
CA SER A 93 6.32 -22.32 8.78
C SER A 93 7.82 -22.29 8.47
N PRO A 94 8.59 -21.28 8.93
CA PRO A 94 8.10 -20.03 9.54
C PRO A 94 7.23 -19.19 8.57
N PRO A 95 6.48 -18.18 9.08
CA PRO A 95 5.73 -17.26 8.23
C PRO A 95 6.62 -16.60 7.17
N THR A 96 6.08 -16.44 5.96
CA THR A 96 6.78 -15.84 4.83
C THR A 96 6.46 -14.36 4.73
N LEU A 97 7.49 -13.52 4.62
CA LEU A 97 7.33 -12.09 4.33
C LEU A 97 7.15 -11.89 2.84
N VAL A 98 6.06 -11.25 2.44
CA VAL A 98 5.77 -10.84 1.07
C VAL A 98 5.93 -9.32 0.97
N LEU A 99 6.68 -8.84 -0.01
CA LEU A 99 6.87 -7.42 -0.29
C LEU A 99 6.27 -7.04 -1.65
N CYS A 100 5.55 -5.93 -1.68
CA CYS A 100 5.01 -5.32 -2.89
C CYS A 100 5.97 -4.28 -3.46
N LEU A 101 6.39 -4.45 -4.70
CA LEU A 101 7.28 -3.57 -5.44
C LEU A 101 6.49 -2.69 -6.42
N ARG A 102 6.81 -1.40 -6.47
CA ARG A 102 6.12 -0.37 -7.28
C ARG A 102 6.93 0.14 -8.46
N ASP A 103 6.38 1.16 -9.12
CA ASP A 103 6.91 1.82 -10.32
C ASP A 103 7.12 0.81 -11.45
N ASN A 104 8.27 0.86 -12.11
CA ASN A 104 8.59 -0.01 -13.25
C ASN A 104 8.70 -1.50 -12.88
N LEU A 105 8.67 -1.84 -11.58
CA LEU A 105 8.71 -3.23 -11.09
C LEU A 105 7.32 -3.86 -11.11
N SER A 106 6.35 -3.21 -10.44
CA SER A 106 4.95 -3.65 -10.32
C SER A 106 4.83 -5.16 -10.09
N ASN A 107 5.51 -5.70 -9.07
CA ASN A 107 5.61 -7.15 -8.83
C ASN A 107 5.75 -7.46 -7.33
N PHE A 108 5.72 -8.74 -6.96
CA PHE A 108 5.89 -9.19 -5.58
C PHE A 108 7.12 -10.07 -5.45
N ILE A 109 7.78 -9.95 -4.31
CA ILE A 109 8.84 -10.85 -3.89
C ILE A 109 8.51 -11.40 -2.51
N PHE A 110 9.06 -12.55 -2.17
CA PHE A 110 8.88 -13.12 -0.85
C PHE A 110 10.16 -13.81 -0.36
N ALA A 111 10.29 -13.91 0.95
CA ALA A 111 11.37 -14.65 1.60
C ALA A 111 10.91 -15.12 2.98
N LYS A 112 11.49 -16.23 3.44
CA LYS A 112 11.40 -16.69 4.83
C LYS A 112 12.63 -16.26 5.61
N PRO A 113 12.52 -16.18 6.94
CA PRO A 113 13.70 -16.09 7.81
C PRO A 113 14.68 -17.23 7.48
N GLY A 114 15.94 -16.88 7.21
CA GLY A 114 17.00 -17.83 6.87
C GLY A 114 17.13 -18.17 5.38
N ASP A 115 16.23 -17.70 4.51
CA ASP A 115 16.46 -17.79 3.07
C ASP A 115 17.71 -16.97 2.69
N ALA A 116 18.40 -17.37 1.61
CA ALA A 116 19.56 -16.61 1.09
C ALA A 116 19.15 -15.50 0.11
N HIS A 117 17.98 -15.65 -0.52
CA HIS A 117 17.52 -14.82 -1.63
C HIS A 117 16.02 -14.55 -1.52
N TRP A 118 15.58 -13.42 -2.07
CA TRP A 118 14.18 -13.14 -2.34
C TRP A 118 13.72 -13.89 -3.58
N THR A 119 12.50 -14.40 -3.57
CA THR A 119 11.90 -15.12 -4.68
C THR A 119 10.80 -14.30 -5.33
N LEU A 120 10.82 -14.15 -6.66
CA LEU A 120 9.84 -13.38 -7.42
C LEU A 120 8.53 -14.17 -7.61
N VAL A 121 7.39 -13.59 -7.24
CA VAL A 121 6.06 -14.18 -7.50
C VAL A 121 5.74 -14.07 -8.99
N ASN A 122 5.24 -15.16 -9.57
CA ASN A 122 4.78 -15.15 -10.96
C ASN A 122 3.44 -14.39 -11.08
N GLN A 123 3.32 -13.47 -12.03
CA GLN A 123 2.06 -12.76 -12.26
C GLN A 123 0.98 -13.62 -12.91
N GLY A 124 1.33 -14.83 -13.38
CA GLY A 124 0.38 -15.82 -13.85
C GLY A 124 -0.59 -15.27 -14.89
N GLN A 125 -1.88 -15.54 -14.71
CA GLN A 125 -2.94 -15.00 -15.57
C GLN A 125 -3.06 -13.48 -15.48
N ALA A 126 -2.72 -12.88 -14.33
CA ALA A 126 -2.85 -11.44 -14.12
C ALA A 126 -1.99 -10.60 -15.09
N TYR A 127 -0.85 -11.15 -15.56
CA TYR A 127 0.02 -10.53 -16.56
C TYR A 127 -0.71 -10.28 -17.90
N HIS A 128 -1.53 -11.23 -18.36
CA HIS A 128 -2.17 -11.18 -19.67
C HIS A 128 -3.37 -10.21 -19.75
N HIS A 129 -3.77 -9.62 -18.63
CA HIS A 129 -5.06 -8.92 -18.53
C HIS A 129 -4.97 -7.39 -18.37
N SER A 130 -3.80 -6.80 -18.61
CA SER A 130 -3.60 -5.35 -18.62
C SER A 130 -3.18 -4.85 -20.01
N MET A 131 -3.61 -3.64 -20.40
CA MET A 131 -3.21 -3.00 -21.67
C MET A 131 -1.69 -2.84 -21.83
N MET A 132 -0.92 -2.89 -20.73
CA MET A 132 0.56 -2.88 -20.74
C MET A 132 1.18 -4.22 -20.30
N GLY A 133 0.37 -5.28 -20.17
CA GLY A 133 0.81 -6.57 -19.65
C GLY A 133 1.25 -6.53 -18.18
N ARG A 134 0.73 -5.61 -17.36
CA ARG A 134 1.12 -5.48 -15.93
C ARG A 134 -0.08 -5.16 -15.04
N VAL A 135 -0.21 -5.84 -13.91
CA VAL A 135 -1.15 -5.40 -12.87
C VAL A 135 -0.53 -4.19 -12.17
N LEU A 136 -1.14 -3.01 -12.31
CA LEU A 136 -0.74 -1.85 -11.49
C LEU A 136 -1.24 -2.11 -10.08
N ILE A 137 -0.32 -2.47 -9.18
CA ILE A 137 -0.67 -2.83 -7.81
C ILE A 137 -0.44 -1.64 -6.91
N HIS A 138 -1.49 -1.26 -6.18
CA HIS A 138 -1.45 -0.18 -5.21
C HIS A 138 -1.55 -0.66 -3.76
N SER A 139 -1.94 -1.92 -3.50
CA SER A 139 -2.09 -2.45 -2.15
C SER A 139 -1.68 -3.91 -2.03
N LEU A 140 -1.14 -4.26 -0.85
CA LEU A 140 -0.92 -5.61 -0.37
C LEU A 140 -1.51 -5.66 1.04
N LEU A 141 -2.35 -6.66 1.31
CA LEU A 141 -3.03 -6.83 2.59
C LEU A 141 -2.82 -8.24 3.12
N SER A 142 -2.41 -8.36 4.38
CA SER A 142 -2.44 -9.61 5.15
C SER A 142 -3.83 -9.76 5.79
N GLN A 143 -4.50 -10.89 5.57
CA GLN A 143 -5.78 -11.21 6.22
C GLN A 143 -5.87 -12.72 6.42
N GLY A 144 -6.10 -13.16 7.67
CA GLY A 144 -6.24 -14.59 7.99
C GLY A 144 -5.01 -15.42 7.61
N GLY A 145 -3.80 -14.85 7.75
CA GLY A 145 -2.54 -15.50 7.44
C GLY A 145 -2.27 -15.66 5.94
N ARG A 146 -2.97 -14.93 5.07
CA ARG A 146 -2.81 -14.96 3.61
C ARG A 146 -2.68 -13.56 3.05
N CYS A 147 -1.96 -13.43 1.95
CA CYS A 147 -1.70 -12.15 1.29
C CYS A 147 -2.63 -11.92 0.09
N TYR A 148 -3.31 -10.78 0.05
CA TYR A 148 -4.24 -10.40 -1.02
C TYR A 148 -3.87 -9.05 -1.64
N VAL A 149 -4.20 -8.91 -2.93
CA VAL A 149 -3.91 -7.70 -3.71
C VAL A 149 -5.10 -7.34 -4.58
N ALA A 150 -5.38 -6.05 -4.69
CA ALA A 150 -6.44 -5.54 -5.55
C ALA A 150 -5.84 -4.93 -6.82
N SER A 151 -6.46 -5.20 -7.97
CA SER A 151 -6.12 -4.54 -9.23
C SER A 151 -6.87 -3.20 -9.36
N PRO A 152 -6.48 -2.31 -10.29
CA PRO A 152 -7.12 -1.00 -10.45
C PRO A 152 -8.61 -1.08 -10.82
N GLU A 153 -9.02 -2.13 -11.54
CA GLU A 153 -10.41 -2.41 -11.87
C GLU A 153 -11.20 -3.11 -10.74
N GLY A 154 -10.52 -3.41 -9.63
CA GLY A 154 -11.08 -3.98 -8.39
C GLY A 154 -11.24 -5.51 -8.36
N SER A 155 -10.67 -6.24 -9.33
CA SER A 155 -10.44 -7.68 -9.17
C SER A 155 -9.51 -7.93 -7.96
N ILE A 156 -9.75 -9.02 -7.24
CA ILE A 156 -8.95 -9.42 -6.08
C ILE A 156 -8.16 -10.67 -6.43
N PHE A 157 -6.86 -10.67 -6.10
CA PHE A 157 -5.95 -11.78 -6.29
C PHE A 157 -5.36 -12.23 -4.95
N LEU A 158 -5.21 -13.54 -4.79
CA LEU A 158 -4.43 -14.17 -3.74
C LEU A 158 -2.98 -14.31 -4.21
N VAL A 159 -2.03 -13.96 -3.34
CA VAL A 159 -0.62 -14.30 -3.52
C VAL A 159 -0.43 -15.73 -3.00
N GLU A 160 -0.49 -16.71 -3.90
CA GLU A 160 -0.27 -18.11 -3.54
C GLU A 160 1.23 -18.41 -3.60
N LEU A 161 1.80 -18.92 -2.51
CA LEU A 161 3.25 -19.15 -2.39
C LEU A 161 3.69 -20.59 -2.66
N GLY A 162 2.78 -21.54 -2.86
CA GLY A 162 3.14 -22.94 -3.13
C GLY A 162 1.98 -23.75 -3.73
N PRO A 163 2.27 -24.79 -4.55
CA PRO A 163 3.60 -25.30 -4.92
C PRO A 163 4.35 -24.45 -5.97
N LEU A 164 3.65 -23.61 -6.73
CA LEU A 164 4.25 -22.65 -7.66
C LEU A 164 3.82 -21.23 -7.25
N PRO A 165 4.74 -20.33 -6.84
CA PRO A 165 4.34 -19.02 -6.37
C PRO A 165 3.74 -18.16 -7.49
N GLN A 166 2.47 -17.78 -7.36
CA GLN A 166 1.74 -17.03 -8.38
C GLN A 166 0.60 -16.18 -7.83
N LEU A 167 0.13 -15.24 -8.64
CA LEU A 167 -1.14 -14.54 -8.39
C LEU A 167 -2.32 -15.36 -8.92
N VAL A 168 -3.28 -15.64 -8.04
CA VAL A 168 -4.51 -16.37 -8.36
C VAL A 168 -5.69 -15.41 -8.26
N GLU A 169 -6.42 -15.20 -9.36
CA GLU A 169 -7.65 -14.38 -9.33
C GLU A 169 -8.72 -15.10 -8.50
N ILE A 170 -9.16 -14.45 -7.42
CA ILE A 170 -10.23 -14.97 -6.56
C ILE A 170 -11.55 -14.26 -6.79
N VAL A 171 -11.52 -12.97 -7.17
CA VAL A 171 -12.71 -12.19 -7.52
C VAL A 171 -12.48 -11.47 -8.83
N ASN A 172 -13.37 -11.67 -9.80
CA ASN A 172 -13.29 -11.04 -11.12
C ASN A 172 -14.35 -9.93 -11.26
N GLN A 173 -13.91 -8.67 -11.26
CA GLN A 173 -14.84 -7.53 -11.37
C GLN A 173 -15.13 -7.12 -12.82
N ARG A 174 -14.32 -7.58 -13.79
CA ARG A 174 -14.40 -7.13 -15.20
C ARG A 174 -15.74 -7.46 -15.86
N GLN A 175 -16.39 -8.56 -15.46
CA GLN A 175 -17.71 -8.93 -15.97
C GLN A 175 -18.85 -8.00 -15.49
N ARG A 176 -18.66 -7.26 -14.39
CA ARG A 176 -19.63 -6.28 -13.89
C ARG A 176 -19.49 -4.94 -14.61
N ALA A 177 -18.27 -4.50 -14.90
CA ALA A 177 -18.00 -3.24 -15.60
C ALA A 177 -18.64 -3.18 -17.01
N THR A 178 -18.81 -4.32 -17.68
CA THR A 178 -19.45 -4.40 -19.01
C THR A 178 -20.98 -4.32 -18.97
N ARG A 179 -21.61 -4.47 -17.79
CA ARG A 179 -23.09 -4.53 -17.66
C ARG A 179 -23.74 -3.25 -17.14
N GLU A 180 -23.01 -2.36 -16.48
CA GLU A 180 -23.52 -1.06 -16.02
C GLU A 180 -23.23 0.07 -17.03
N GLY A 181 -23.51 -0.21 -18.32
CA GLY A 181 -23.37 0.76 -19.41
C GLY A 181 -24.57 1.71 -19.50
N ALA A 182 -24.73 2.59 -18.50
CA ALA A 182 -25.45 3.86 -18.57
C ALA A 182 -25.51 4.44 -17.15
N ASN A 183 -24.68 5.42 -16.78
CA ASN A 183 -24.90 6.09 -15.51
C ASN A 183 -24.52 7.58 -15.51
N ASN A 184 -25.31 8.31 -14.70
CA ASN A 184 -25.42 9.76 -14.60
C ASN A 184 -24.08 10.44 -14.23
N GLN A 185 -23.80 11.58 -14.88
CA GLN A 185 -22.60 12.40 -14.62
C GLN A 185 -22.45 12.89 -13.17
N THR A 186 -23.52 12.86 -12.38
CA THR A 186 -23.55 13.34 -10.99
C THR A 186 -22.88 12.42 -9.97
N GLU A 187 -22.50 11.21 -10.36
CA GLU A 187 -21.85 10.23 -9.47
C GLU A 187 -20.35 10.11 -9.67
N LEU A 188 -19.80 10.98 -10.51
CA LEU A 188 -18.42 10.90 -10.93
C LEU A 188 -17.55 11.90 -10.17
N PHE A 189 -16.36 11.46 -9.74
CA PHE A 189 -15.33 12.27 -9.12
C PHE A 189 -14.12 12.34 -10.05
N THR A 190 -13.48 13.50 -10.16
CA THR A 190 -12.31 13.66 -11.02
C THR A 190 -11.03 13.54 -10.21
N VAL A 191 -10.28 12.47 -10.45
CA VAL A 191 -8.96 12.22 -9.88
C VAL A 191 -7.90 12.28 -10.99
N GLY A 192 -6.94 13.20 -10.87
CA GLY A 192 -5.90 13.42 -11.88
C GLY A 192 -6.44 13.78 -13.27
N GLY A 193 -7.64 14.37 -13.36
CA GLY A 193 -8.32 14.66 -14.63
C GLY A 193 -9.14 13.49 -15.17
N VAL A 194 -9.11 12.33 -14.51
CA VAL A 194 -9.91 11.16 -14.85
C VAL A 194 -11.18 11.16 -13.99
N THR A 195 -12.32 11.24 -14.67
CA THR A 195 -13.64 11.17 -14.06
C THR A 195 -14.03 9.71 -13.84
N GLY A 196 -14.17 9.28 -12.59
CA GLY A 196 -14.49 7.88 -12.21
C GLY A 196 -15.59 7.80 -11.14
N ARG A 197 -15.95 6.58 -10.69
CA ARG A 197 -16.89 6.32 -9.58
C ARG A 197 -16.19 5.61 -8.42
N ILE A 198 -16.41 6.06 -7.18
CA ILE A 198 -15.89 5.37 -5.99
C ILE A 198 -16.90 4.32 -5.58
N GLU A 199 -16.46 3.07 -5.52
CA GLU A 199 -17.23 1.97 -4.98
C GLU A 199 -16.52 1.40 -3.76
N VAL A 200 -17.27 1.19 -2.69
CA VAL A 200 -16.80 0.48 -1.50
C VAL A 200 -17.49 -0.87 -1.50
N SER A 201 -16.71 -1.93 -1.34
CA SER A 201 -17.25 -3.28 -1.22
C SER A 201 -16.55 -4.03 -0.09
N GLU A 202 -17.30 -4.88 0.59
CA GLU A 202 -16.76 -5.93 1.43
C GLU A 202 -16.33 -7.09 0.51
N VAL A 203 -15.15 -7.63 0.77
CA VAL A 203 -14.61 -8.75 0.01
C VAL A 203 -15.05 -10.04 0.69
N ASP A 204 -15.98 -10.77 0.06
CA ASP A 204 -16.33 -12.13 0.47
C ASP A 204 -15.40 -13.11 -0.24
N ILE A 205 -14.35 -13.54 0.48
CA ILE A 205 -13.34 -14.47 -0.02
C ILE A 205 -13.96 -15.86 -0.28
N ALA A 206 -14.88 -16.30 0.57
CA ALA A 206 -15.50 -17.62 0.46
C ALA A 206 -16.47 -17.68 -0.71
N GLY A 207 -17.34 -16.67 -0.83
CA GLY A 207 -18.27 -16.50 -1.95
C GLY A 207 -17.62 -15.96 -3.22
N ARG A 208 -16.32 -15.60 -3.18
CA ARG A 208 -15.55 -15.06 -4.31
C ARG A 208 -16.24 -13.87 -4.98
N THR A 209 -16.77 -12.97 -4.16
CA THR A 209 -17.60 -11.86 -4.63
C THR A 209 -17.32 -10.56 -3.87
N LEU A 210 -17.73 -9.45 -4.49
CA LEU A 210 -17.74 -8.13 -3.87
C LEU A 210 -19.16 -7.78 -3.47
N ILE A 211 -19.36 -7.52 -2.18
CA ILE A 211 -20.63 -7.10 -1.59
C ILE A 211 -20.60 -5.58 -1.47
N PRO A 212 -21.44 -4.83 -2.23
CA PRO A 212 -21.42 -3.38 -2.17
C PRO A 212 -21.78 -2.85 -0.78
N VAL A 213 -20.96 -1.94 -0.26
CA VAL A 213 -21.15 -1.27 1.03
C VAL A 213 -21.61 0.16 0.79
N ARG A 214 -22.72 0.52 1.43
CA ARG A 214 -23.32 1.87 1.30
C ARG A 214 -22.93 2.82 2.44
N SER A 215 -22.36 2.30 3.53
CA SER A 215 -21.96 3.06 4.70
C SER A 215 -20.81 2.37 5.42
N LEU A 216 -19.81 3.13 5.82
CA LEU A 216 -18.71 2.71 6.70
C LEU A 216 -19.12 2.77 8.18
N GLY A 217 -20.32 3.27 8.50
CA GLY A 217 -20.83 3.35 9.86
C GLY A 217 -19.92 4.18 10.78
N ARG A 218 -19.34 3.54 11.80
CA ARG A 218 -18.46 4.19 12.81
C ARG A 218 -16.99 4.30 12.38
N TYR A 219 -16.72 4.13 11.10
CA TYR A 219 -15.37 4.15 10.54
C TYR A 219 -15.22 5.28 9.53
N ALA A 220 -13.97 5.69 9.33
CA ALA A 220 -13.57 6.58 8.27
C ALA A 220 -12.44 5.92 7.47
N ALA A 221 -12.50 6.01 6.15
CA ALA A 221 -11.45 5.50 5.27
C ALA A 221 -10.55 6.64 4.82
N PHE A 222 -9.24 6.46 4.90
CA PHE A 222 -8.24 7.34 4.31
C PHE A 222 -7.64 6.61 3.11
N ILE A 223 -7.75 7.21 1.93
CA ILE A 223 -7.40 6.58 0.66
C ILE A 223 -6.34 7.43 0.01
N GLY A 224 -5.09 6.96 0.05
CA GLY A 224 -3.98 7.64 -0.58
C GLY A 224 -3.32 6.79 -1.64
N MET A 225 -2.39 7.42 -2.34
CA MET A 225 -1.62 6.82 -3.40
C MET A 225 -0.74 5.71 -2.89
N THR A 226 -0.22 5.79 -1.66
CA THR A 226 0.72 4.78 -1.15
C THR A 226 0.05 3.70 -0.33
N HIS A 227 -0.92 4.02 0.49
CA HIS A 227 -1.70 3.02 1.23
C HIS A 227 -3.10 3.54 1.56
N CYS A 228 -3.96 2.63 2.03
CA CYS A 228 -5.28 2.96 2.55
C CYS A 228 -5.35 2.60 4.03
N MET A 229 -6.12 3.35 4.81
CA MET A 229 -6.37 3.04 6.23
C MET A 229 -7.86 3.14 6.53
N LEU A 230 -8.34 2.25 7.39
CA LEU A 230 -9.67 2.35 7.97
C LEU A 230 -9.52 2.64 9.47
N VAL A 231 -10.03 3.77 9.94
CA VAL A 231 -9.90 4.17 11.35
C VAL A 231 -11.27 4.19 12.03
N SER A 232 -11.31 3.81 13.31
CA SER A 232 -12.53 3.92 14.11
C SER A 232 -12.68 5.32 14.69
N THR A 233 -13.83 5.94 14.44
CA THR A 233 -14.15 7.27 14.99
C THR A 233 -14.51 7.23 16.47
N ARG A 234 -14.68 6.04 17.05
CA ARG A 234 -14.76 5.87 18.52
C ARG A 234 -13.42 6.16 19.19
N THR A 235 -12.32 5.77 18.54
CA THR A 235 -10.96 6.01 19.02
C THR A 235 -10.51 7.42 18.68
N PHE A 236 -10.86 7.91 17.50
CA PHE A 236 -10.50 9.24 17.00
C PHE A 236 -11.75 10.08 16.73
N PRO A 237 -12.36 10.68 17.77
CA PRO A 237 -13.63 11.39 17.63
C PRO A 237 -13.54 12.70 16.83
N SER A 238 -12.34 13.20 16.56
CA SER A 238 -12.11 14.34 15.67
C SER A 238 -12.25 14.00 14.18
N VAL A 239 -12.32 12.70 13.83
CA VAL A 239 -12.50 12.22 12.46
C VAL A 239 -13.98 11.97 12.20
N VAL A 240 -14.47 12.43 11.05
CA VAL A 240 -15.88 12.28 10.66
C VAL A 240 -16.16 10.82 10.31
N ALA A 241 -17.23 10.27 10.90
CA ALA A 241 -17.66 8.89 10.65
C ALA A 241 -18.40 8.78 9.31
N ASP A 242 -18.43 7.58 8.74
CA ASP A 242 -19.07 7.30 7.46
C ASP A 242 -18.54 8.18 6.31
N ALA A 243 -17.22 8.42 6.32
CA ALA A 243 -16.56 9.32 5.39
C ALA A 243 -15.28 8.71 4.79
N MET A 244 -14.94 9.15 3.58
CA MET A 244 -13.76 8.74 2.84
C MET A 244 -12.89 9.97 2.55
N TYR A 245 -11.71 10.03 3.17
CA TYR A 245 -10.71 11.06 2.98
C TYR A 245 -9.85 10.70 1.79
N LEU A 246 -10.00 11.44 0.69
CA LEU A 246 -9.29 11.19 -0.57
C LEU A 246 -7.99 11.97 -0.60
N GLY A 247 -6.88 11.25 -0.73
CA GLY A 247 -5.53 11.78 -0.80
C GLY A 247 -5.33 12.83 -1.89
N TYR A 248 -4.41 13.76 -1.65
CA TYR A 248 -4.05 14.86 -2.53
C TYR A 248 -3.28 14.44 -3.78
N HIS A 249 -2.58 13.30 -3.80
CA HIS A 249 -1.86 12.86 -5.01
C HIS A 249 -2.80 12.46 -6.14
N TYR A 250 -4.03 12.09 -5.80
CA TYR A 250 -5.09 11.80 -6.75
C TYR A 250 -5.86 13.06 -7.17
N GLN A 251 -5.61 14.23 -6.56
CA GLN A 251 -6.37 15.44 -6.89
C GLN A 251 -5.58 16.38 -7.79
N LEU A 252 -6.27 17.00 -8.76
CA LEU A 252 -5.67 17.95 -9.70
C LEU A 252 -4.96 19.12 -9.01
N SER A 253 -5.47 19.57 -7.85
CA SER A 253 -5.01 20.78 -7.16
C SER A 253 -4.09 20.51 -5.96
N ARG A 254 -3.60 19.28 -5.75
CA ARG A 254 -2.87 18.87 -4.52
C ARG A 254 -3.62 19.26 -3.23
N LYS A 255 -4.95 19.23 -3.27
CA LYS A 255 -5.87 19.42 -2.14
C LYS A 255 -6.38 18.04 -1.70
N PHE A 256 -6.99 17.92 -0.54
CA PHE A 256 -7.71 16.69 -0.18
C PHE A 256 -9.19 16.98 0.05
N SER A 257 -10.05 15.99 -0.17
CA SER A 257 -11.50 16.14 -0.01
C SER A 257 -12.07 14.99 0.78
N ILE A 258 -13.19 15.26 1.44
CA ILE A 258 -13.94 14.29 2.21
C ILE A 258 -15.15 13.89 1.38
N TYR A 259 -15.25 12.61 1.04
CA TYR A 259 -16.36 12.04 0.30
C TYR A 259 -17.30 11.28 1.23
N HIS A 260 -18.59 11.54 1.11
CA HIS A 260 -19.63 10.93 1.92
C HIS A 260 -20.38 9.88 1.09
N PRO A 261 -20.20 8.57 1.34
CA PRO A 261 -20.79 7.50 0.54
C PRO A 261 -22.32 7.55 0.47
N LYS A 262 -22.96 7.95 1.58
CA LYS A 262 -24.42 8.01 1.69
C LYS A 262 -25.02 9.13 0.85
N SER A 263 -24.45 10.33 0.88
CA SER A 263 -24.93 11.49 0.13
C SER A 263 -24.35 11.56 -1.28
N ARG A 264 -23.30 10.78 -1.56
CA ARG A 264 -22.50 10.79 -2.79
C ARG A 264 -21.92 12.17 -3.12
N LYS A 265 -21.62 12.96 -2.08
CA LYS A 265 -21.05 14.31 -2.22
C LYS A 265 -19.65 14.38 -1.64
N ALA A 266 -18.79 15.13 -2.32
CA ALA A 266 -17.52 15.57 -1.77
C ALA A 266 -17.68 16.94 -1.12
N GLU A 267 -17.07 17.12 0.04
CA GLU A 267 -16.88 18.43 0.66
C GLU A 267 -15.90 19.28 -0.16
N PRO A 268 -15.93 20.62 0.01
CA PRO A 268 -14.92 21.50 -0.57
C PRO A 268 -13.50 21.01 -0.25
N PRO A 269 -12.58 21.03 -1.22
CA PRO A 269 -11.22 20.55 -0.98
C PRO A 269 -10.50 21.43 0.06
N HIS A 270 -9.87 20.78 1.02
CA HIS A 270 -9.00 21.41 2.01
C HIS A 270 -7.67 21.78 1.37
N GLU A 271 -7.18 22.99 1.63
CA GLU A 271 -5.97 23.51 0.99
C GLU A 271 -4.69 23.05 1.68
N PHE A 272 -3.78 22.50 0.89
CA PHE A 272 -2.41 22.16 1.29
C PHE A 272 -1.41 23.06 0.56
N GLY A 273 -0.33 23.40 1.27
CA GLY A 273 0.76 24.22 0.76
C GLY A 273 1.92 23.38 0.26
N LEU A 274 2.80 24.02 -0.52
CA LEU A 274 4.08 23.45 -0.92
C LEU A 274 5.19 24.15 -0.15
N GLU A 275 5.98 23.37 0.60
CA GLU A 275 7.26 23.85 1.14
C GLU A 275 8.32 23.87 0.03
N GLU A 276 9.44 24.56 0.26
CA GLU A 276 10.56 24.75 -0.69
C GLU A 276 11.08 23.43 -1.31
N ASN A 277 11.00 22.33 -0.56
CA ASN A 277 11.40 20.99 -1.01
C ASN A 277 10.30 20.26 -1.80
N HIS A 278 9.30 20.97 -2.34
CA HIS A 278 8.12 20.41 -3.02
C HIS A 278 7.28 19.46 -2.15
N LYS A 279 7.45 19.53 -0.84
CA LYS A 279 6.72 18.72 0.14
C LYS A 279 5.34 19.33 0.34
N VAL A 280 4.32 18.50 0.19
CA VAL A 280 2.93 18.88 0.46
C VAL A 280 2.70 18.86 1.97
N VAL A 281 2.25 19.98 2.54
CA VAL A 281 1.96 20.11 3.97
C VAL A 281 0.61 20.80 4.20
N PRO A 282 -0.07 20.53 5.32
CA PRO A 282 -1.26 21.28 5.69
C PRO A 282 -0.94 22.77 5.86
N HIS A 283 -1.75 23.66 5.29
CA HIS A 283 -1.58 25.12 5.42
C HIS A 283 -1.85 25.63 6.85
N ALA A 284 -2.79 25.01 7.56
CA ALA A 284 -3.11 25.38 8.93
C ALA A 284 -2.17 24.70 9.94
N ARG A 285 -1.60 25.48 10.85
CA ARG A 285 -0.84 24.99 12.01
C ARG A 285 -1.51 25.50 13.30
N PRO A 286 -1.74 24.64 14.31
CA PRO A 286 -1.45 23.19 14.34
C PRO A 286 -2.31 22.40 13.34
N CYS A 287 -1.76 21.29 12.82
CA CYS A 287 -2.49 20.45 11.86
C CYS A 287 -3.46 19.52 12.58
N ASN A 288 -4.65 19.35 12.00
CA ASN A 288 -5.64 18.41 12.50
C ASN A 288 -5.22 16.96 12.19
N LEU A 289 -5.77 15.99 12.94
CA LEU A 289 -5.44 14.58 12.79
C LEU A 289 -5.76 14.04 11.39
N ASP A 290 -6.89 14.43 10.82
CA ASP A 290 -7.29 14.05 9.46
C ASP A 290 -6.28 14.54 8.41
N GLN A 291 -5.83 15.78 8.51
CA GLN A 291 -4.80 16.35 7.64
C GLN A 291 -3.49 15.55 7.74
N TYR A 292 -3.09 15.16 8.95
CA TYR A 292 -1.92 14.32 9.17
C TYR A 292 -2.08 12.94 8.53
N LEU A 293 -3.23 12.28 8.73
CA LEU A 293 -3.50 10.95 8.21
C LEU A 293 -3.61 10.95 6.68
N VAL A 294 -4.17 12.00 6.07
CA VAL A 294 -4.16 12.21 4.62
C VAL A 294 -2.72 12.33 4.10
N CYS A 295 -1.87 13.13 4.76
CA CYS A 295 -0.46 13.20 4.40
C CYS A 295 0.25 11.86 4.54
N TYR A 296 -0.13 11.06 5.54
CA TYR A 296 0.43 9.74 5.77
C TYR A 296 0.10 8.77 4.62
N VAL A 297 -1.18 8.64 4.24
CA VAL A 297 -1.62 7.70 3.17
C VAL A 297 -1.11 8.01 1.77
N ASP A 298 -0.68 9.24 1.54
CA ASP A 298 -0.09 9.69 0.27
C ASP A 298 1.44 9.74 0.28
N ARG A 299 2.06 9.44 1.41
CA ARG A 299 3.51 9.58 1.58
C ARG A 299 4.25 8.60 0.66
N LYS A 300 4.91 9.11 -0.39
CA LYS A 300 5.85 8.32 -1.21
C LYS A 300 7.21 8.24 -0.53
N HIS A 301 7.70 7.04 -0.21
CA HIS A 301 9.03 6.87 0.37
C HIS A 301 10.16 7.48 -0.47
N ARG A 302 10.02 7.50 -1.80
CA ARG A 302 10.98 8.08 -2.75
C ARG A 302 11.04 9.61 -2.77
N LEU A 303 9.92 10.29 -2.47
CA LEU A 303 9.79 11.76 -2.52
C LEU A 303 9.60 12.38 -1.14
N SER A 304 9.49 11.55 -0.11
CA SER A 304 9.49 12.02 1.25
C SER A 304 10.91 12.40 1.59
N GLY A 305 11.14 13.72 1.56
CA GLY A 305 12.06 14.32 2.52
C GLY A 305 11.81 13.71 3.89
N PRO A 306 12.85 13.71 4.71
CA PRO A 306 13.07 12.75 5.74
C PRO A 306 11.84 12.08 6.37
N CYS A 307 11.72 10.74 6.30
CA CYS A 307 10.86 9.97 7.21
C CYS A 307 11.13 10.43 8.66
N ILE A 308 10.27 10.12 9.63
CA ILE A 308 10.46 10.54 11.04
C ILE A 308 11.89 10.30 11.61
N ASN A 309 12.70 9.42 10.98
CA ASN A 309 14.12 9.18 11.26
C ASN A 309 15.09 9.40 10.08
N HIS A 310 14.75 10.18 9.09
CA HIS A 310 15.75 10.69 8.18
C HIS A 310 16.05 12.10 8.71
N VAL A 311 17.32 12.44 8.84
CA VAL A 311 17.74 13.82 8.65
C VAL A 311 18.26 13.82 7.21
N ALA A 312 18.03 14.91 6.47
CA ALA A 312 18.68 15.08 5.19
C ALA A 312 20.20 15.09 5.44
N HIS A 313 20.85 13.93 5.31
CA HIS A 313 22.29 13.90 5.17
C HIS A 313 22.56 14.31 3.74
N TYR A 314 22.86 15.61 3.58
CA TYR A 314 23.65 16.09 2.47
C TYR A 314 24.82 15.11 2.30
N SER A 315 25.00 14.61 1.08
CA SER A 315 26.22 13.92 0.70
C SER A 315 27.39 14.84 1.04
N ILE A 316 28.10 14.54 2.12
CA ILE A 316 29.49 14.94 2.29
C ILE A 316 30.27 13.66 2.01
N GLY A 317 30.92 13.64 0.85
CA GLY A 317 31.69 12.51 0.33
C GLY A 317 31.31 12.18 -1.09
#